data_AF-A0A958Y9K2-F1
#
_entry.id   AF-A0A958Y9K2-F1
#
_cell.length_a   1.000
_cell.length_b   1.000
_cell.length_c   1.000
_cell.angle_alpha   90.00
_cell.angle_beta   90.00
_cell.angle_gamma   90.00
#
_symmetry.space_group_name_H-M   'P 1'
#
loop_
_entity.id
_entity.type
_entity.pdbx_description
1 polymer ?
#
loop_
_entity_poly.entity_id
_entity_poly.type
_entity_poly.pdbx_seq_one_letter_code
_entity_poly.pdbx_strand_id
1 'polypeptide(L)'
;QVFDANYHLETGKVSDREDGLLVHLDGVNFSRAWCLVKIAEDLPELDHLNRLAAEHINYSLPNLVGDSYEGGHWLASFAINALNSMENIK
;
A
#
# COMPACT_ATOMS: atom_id res chain seq x y z
N GLN A 1 -7.78 -17.27 5.65
CA GLN A 1 -7.61 -16.00 6.41
C GLN A 1 -6.13 -15.79 6.66
N VAL A 2 -5.68 -14.58 7.04
CA VAL A 2 -4.30 -14.05 6.90
C VAL A 2 -3.13 -14.98 7.32
N PHE A 3 -3.37 -15.93 8.23
CA PHE A 3 -2.42 -16.98 8.64
C PHE A 3 -2.14 -18.06 7.59
N ASP A 4 -2.92 -18.10 6.51
CA ASP A 4 -2.61 -18.92 5.33
C ASP A 4 -1.43 -18.29 4.59
N ALA A 5 -0.36 -19.05 4.36
CA ALA A 5 0.82 -18.58 3.62
C ALA A 5 0.51 -18.21 2.16
N ASN A 6 -0.62 -18.68 1.62
CA ASN A 6 -1.13 -18.32 0.29
C ASN A 6 -2.20 -17.22 0.34
N TYR A 7 -2.39 -16.57 1.49
CA TYR A 7 -3.29 -15.44 1.59
C TYR A 7 -2.86 -14.33 0.62
N HIS A 8 -3.82 -13.85 -0.16
CA HIS A 8 -3.61 -12.77 -1.09
C HIS A 8 -4.73 -11.73 -0.93
N LEU A 9 -4.34 -10.46 -1.01
CA LEU A 9 -5.24 -9.31 -1.00
C LEU A 9 -4.97 -8.49 -2.25
N GLU A 10 -5.95 -8.40 -3.15
CA GLU A 10 -5.75 -7.61 -4.36
C GLU A 10 -5.54 -6.12 -4.04
N THR A 11 -4.72 -5.46 -4.87
CA THR A 11 -4.56 -4.01 -4.85
C THR A 11 -5.88 -3.30 -5.16
N GLY A 12 -6.10 -2.15 -4.56
CA GLY A 12 -7.14 -1.22 -4.96
C GLY A 12 -6.84 -0.71 -6.36
N LYS A 13 -7.72 -1.01 -7.33
CA LYS A 13 -7.55 -0.65 -8.73
C LYS A 13 -8.24 0.69 -9.01
N VAL A 14 -7.47 1.70 -9.42
CA VAL A 14 -8.03 2.97 -9.89
C VAL A 14 -8.44 2.79 -11.35
N SER A 15 -9.73 2.56 -11.60
CA SER A 15 -10.26 2.30 -12.96
C SER A 15 -10.43 3.55 -13.81
N ASP A 16 -10.61 4.71 -13.17
CA ASP A 16 -10.70 6.02 -13.80
C ASP A 16 -9.93 7.00 -12.92
N ARG A 17 -8.89 7.64 -13.48
CA ARG A 17 -8.03 8.58 -12.75
C ARG A 17 -8.51 10.03 -12.82
N GLU A 18 -9.46 10.34 -13.69
CA GLU A 18 -10.13 11.64 -13.70
C GLU A 18 -11.21 11.74 -12.62
N ASP A 19 -11.61 10.59 -12.05
CA ASP A 19 -12.45 10.54 -10.86
C ASP A 19 -11.59 10.73 -9.60
N GLY A 20 -11.64 11.95 -9.06
CA GLY A 20 -10.97 12.35 -7.83
C GLY A 20 -11.33 11.51 -6.59
N LEU A 21 -12.41 10.73 -6.61
CA LEU A 21 -12.71 9.75 -5.55
C LEU A 21 -11.95 8.45 -5.75
N LEU A 22 -11.87 7.94 -6.97
CA LEU A 22 -11.23 6.66 -7.25
C LEU A 22 -9.71 6.69 -7.06
N VAL A 23 -9.06 7.84 -7.28
CA VAL A 23 -7.62 8.01 -6.98
C VAL A 23 -7.29 7.75 -5.50
N HIS A 24 -8.28 7.76 -4.60
CA HIS A 24 -8.07 7.39 -3.20
C HIS A 24 -7.76 5.91 -2.96
N LEU A 25 -7.97 5.04 -3.94
CA LEU A 25 -7.56 3.65 -3.84
C LEU A 25 -6.04 3.49 -3.80
N ASP A 26 -5.27 4.45 -4.33
CA ASP A 26 -3.82 4.45 -4.16
C ASP A 26 -3.42 4.67 -2.69
N GLY A 27 -4.12 5.53 -1.97
CA GLY A 27 -3.90 5.71 -0.54
C GLY A 27 -4.35 4.51 0.29
N VAL A 28 -5.40 3.82 -0.15
CA VAL A 28 -5.80 2.53 0.45
C VAL A 28 -4.69 1.50 0.30
N ASN A 29 -4.01 1.43 -0.86
CA ASN A 29 -2.87 0.54 -1.06
C ASN A 29 -1.71 0.86 -0.12
N PHE A 30 -1.31 2.13 -0.01
CA PHE A 30 -0.26 2.53 0.93
C PHE A 30 -0.62 2.24 2.39
N SER A 31 -1.86 2.53 2.79
CA SER A 31 -2.36 2.24 4.15
C SER A 31 -2.34 0.74 4.45
N ARG A 32 -2.79 -0.10 3.49
CA ARG A 32 -2.72 -1.56 3.60
C ARG A 32 -1.28 -2.03 3.73
N ALA A 33 -0.37 -1.55 2.88
CA ALA A 33 1.03 -1.92 2.95
C ALA A 33 1.62 -1.64 4.33
N TRP A 34 1.39 -0.43 4.87
CA TRP A 34 1.85 -0.08 6.21
C TRP A 34 1.29 -1.04 7.28
N CYS A 35 -0.02 -1.30 7.28
CA CYS A 35 -0.61 -2.24 8.25
C CYS A 35 -0.06 -3.66 8.11
N LEU A 36 0.14 -4.14 6.88
CA LEU A 36 0.67 -5.48 6.61
C LEU A 36 2.10 -5.63 7.15
N VAL A 37 2.96 -4.64 6.93
CA VAL A 37 4.32 -4.62 7.49
C VAL A 37 4.28 -4.63 9.01
N LYS A 38 3.46 -3.77 9.63
CA LYS A 38 3.32 -3.73 11.09
C LYS A 38 2.84 -5.05 11.70
N ILE A 39 1.96 -5.78 11.01
CA ILE A 39 1.52 -7.11 11.44
C ILE A 39 2.68 -8.11 11.35
N ALA A 40 3.44 -8.10 10.25
CA ALA A 40 4.57 -9.01 10.08
C ALA A 40 5.74 -8.72 11.06
N GLU A 41 5.92 -7.46 11.47
CA GLU A 41 6.89 -7.08 12.50
C GLU A 41 6.55 -7.70 13.88
N ASP A 42 5.27 -7.69 14.26
CA ASP A 42 4.81 -8.23 15.55
C ASP A 42 4.60 -9.76 15.52
N LEU A 43 4.37 -10.34 14.33
CA LEU A 43 4.13 -11.76 14.09
C LEU A 43 5.07 -12.28 12.99
N PRO A 44 6.32 -12.67 13.33
CA PRO A 44 7.32 -13.08 12.34
C PRO A 44 6.92 -14.29 11.48
N GLU A 45 6.00 -15.14 11.94
CA GLU A 45 5.43 -16.23 11.15
C GLU A 45 4.58 -15.76 9.95
N LEU A 46 4.24 -14.46 9.89
CA LEU A 46 3.48 -13.83 8.82
C LEU A 46 4.35 -13.00 7.85
N ASP A 47 5.64 -13.35 7.70
CA ASP A 47 6.56 -12.65 6.78
C ASP A 47 6.06 -12.58 5.32
N HIS A 48 5.18 -13.50 4.90
CA HIS A 48 4.56 -13.41 3.57
C HIS A 48 3.79 -12.10 3.34
N LEU A 49 3.34 -11.42 4.39
CA LEU A 49 2.67 -10.13 4.30
C LEU A 49 3.60 -8.99 3.87
N ASN A 50 4.92 -9.10 4.08
CA ASN A 50 5.89 -8.12 3.58
C ASN A 50 5.93 -8.09 2.05
N ARG A 51 5.83 -9.26 1.41
CA ARG A 51 5.72 -9.36 -0.06
C ARG A 51 4.42 -8.75 -0.57
N LEU A 52 3.32 -9.03 0.13
CA LEU A 52 2.01 -8.46 -0.21
C LEU A 52 1.99 -6.93 -0.03
N ALA A 53 2.63 -6.40 1.02
CA ALA A 53 2.80 -4.97 1.22
C ALA A 53 3.58 -4.32 0.06
N ALA A 54 4.67 -4.96 -0.38
CA ALA A 54 5.43 -4.49 -1.53
C ALA A 54 4.59 -4.44 -2.82
N GLU A 55 3.70 -5.41 -3.05
CA GLU A 55 2.78 -5.39 -4.20
C GLU A 55 1.86 -4.16 -4.18
N HIS A 56 1.29 -3.82 -3.02
CA HIS A 56 0.47 -2.62 -2.87
C HIS A 56 1.26 -1.33 -3.09
N ILE A 57 2.47 -1.21 -2.55
CA ILE A 57 3.34 -0.03 -2.77
C ILE A 57 3.69 0.09 -4.26
N ASN A 58 4.15 -0.99 -4.88
CA ASN A 58 4.61 -0.98 -6.27
C ASN A 58 3.49 -0.63 -7.26
N TYR A 59 2.24 -0.99 -6.95
CA TYR A 59 1.10 -0.60 -7.78
C TYR A 59 0.85 0.92 -7.74
N SER A 60 0.90 1.52 -6.55
CA SER A 60 0.47 2.92 -6.35
C SER A 60 1.60 3.94 -6.45
N LEU A 61 2.84 3.56 -6.16
CA LEU A 61 3.99 4.48 -6.17
C LEU A 61 4.22 5.18 -7.51
N PRO A 62 4.10 4.53 -8.68
CA PRO A 62 4.24 5.22 -9.96
C PRO A 62 3.23 6.34 -10.19
N ASN A 63 2.07 6.30 -9.52
CA ASN A 63 0.99 7.27 -9.67
C ASN A 63 0.98 8.34 -8.56
N LEU A 64 1.99 8.35 -7.70
CA LEU A 64 2.08 9.29 -6.58
C LEU A 64 2.19 10.75 -7.05
N VAL A 65 2.79 10.97 -8.22
CA VAL A 65 3.09 12.29 -8.78
C VAL A 65 2.55 12.36 -10.20
N GLY A 66 1.97 13.50 -10.57
CA GLY A 66 1.46 13.76 -11.93
C GLY A 66 -0.05 13.59 -12.10
N ASP A 67 -0.76 13.30 -11.02
CA ASP A 67 -2.23 13.18 -10.99
C ASP A 67 -2.92 14.49 -10.61
N SER A 68 -4.25 14.48 -10.55
CA SER A 68 -5.06 15.61 -10.08
C SER A 68 -4.67 16.03 -8.65
N TYR A 69 -5.03 17.27 -8.27
CA TYR A 69 -4.76 17.77 -6.92
C TYR A 69 -5.29 16.78 -5.87
N GLU A 70 -6.49 16.28 -6.07
CA GLU A 70 -7.21 15.31 -5.23
C GLU A 70 -6.43 14.03 -4.98
N GLY A 71 -5.52 13.60 -5.85
CA GLY A 71 -4.59 12.51 -5.58
C GLY A 71 -3.30 13.01 -4.91
N GLY A 72 -2.62 13.95 -5.54
CA GLY A 72 -1.23 14.29 -5.16
C GLY A 72 -1.06 14.91 -3.76
N HIS A 73 -2.02 15.70 -3.27
CA HIS A 73 -1.79 16.51 -2.06
C HIS A 73 -1.75 15.72 -0.75
N TRP A 74 -2.33 14.51 -0.70
CA TRP A 74 -2.38 13.69 0.52
C TRP A 74 -1.72 12.32 0.36
N LEU A 75 -1.66 11.77 -0.86
CA LEU A 75 -1.04 10.45 -1.13
C LEU A 75 0.42 10.38 -0.66
N ALA A 76 1.16 11.50 -0.73
CA ALA A 76 2.55 11.58 -0.27
C ALA A 76 2.72 11.19 1.20
N SER A 77 1.81 11.61 2.08
CA SER A 77 1.87 11.28 3.51
C SER A 77 1.69 9.77 3.74
N PHE A 78 0.77 9.14 3.00
CA PHE A 78 0.52 7.71 3.09
C PHE A 78 1.70 6.91 2.51
N ALA A 79 2.24 7.35 1.37
CA ALA A 79 3.39 6.74 0.74
C ALA A 79 4.63 6.78 1.65
N ILE A 80 4.91 7.91 2.32
CA ILE A 80 6.02 8.03 3.27
C ILE A 80 5.87 7.04 4.43
N ASN A 81 4.70 6.93 5.04
CA ASN A 81 4.48 5.96 6.12
C ASN A 81 4.70 4.52 5.65
N ALA A 82 4.19 4.17 4.46
CA ALA A 82 4.38 2.84 3.88
C ALA A 82 5.86 2.56 3.59
N LEU A 83 6.57 3.47 2.93
CA LEU A 83 7.99 3.32 2.59
C LEU A 83 8.87 3.24 3.84
N ASN A 84 8.65 4.11 4.83
CA ASN A 84 9.38 4.07 6.10
C ASN A 84 9.16 2.74 6.84
N SER A 85 7.96 2.17 6.78
CA SER A 85 7.73 0.84 7.38
C SER A 85 8.54 -0.24 6.68
N MET A 86 8.66 -0.18 5.35
CA MET A 86 9.45 -1.15 4.57
C MET A 86 10.95 -1.06 4.86
N GLU A 87 11.49 0.13 5.13
CA GLU A 87 12.92 0.31 5.46
C GLU A 87 13.33 -0.42 6.76
N ASN A 88 12.37 -0.68 7.65
CA ASN A 88 12.62 -1.34 8.93
C ASN A 88 12.57 -2.88 8.87
N ILE A 89 12.26 -3.44 7.70
CA ILE A 89 12.30 -4.88 7.45
C ILE A 89 13.77 -5.30 7.36
N LYS A 90 14.21 -6.19 8.27
CA LYS A 90 15.60 -6.68 8.37
C LYS A 90 15.88 -7.84 7.43
#